data_AF-A0A151P5I2-F1
#
_entry.id   AF-A0A151P5I2-F1
#
_cell.length_a   1.000
_cell.length_b   1.000
_cell.length_c   1.000
_cell.angle_alpha   90.00
_cell.angle_beta   90.00
_cell.angle_gamma   90.00
#
_symmetry.space_group_name_H-M   'P 1'
#
loop_
_entity.id
_entity.type
_entity.pdbx_description
1 polymer ?
#
loop_
_entity_poly.entity_id
_entity_poly.type
_entity_poly.pdbx_seq_one_letter_code
_entity_poly.pdbx_strand_id
1 'polypeptide(L)'
;MDVETVRQHMCDNFQLCKEEELMLVKQNLNIFQPSLNQCLSKPFQVDVCFSQIREGLQTYHGYLSTIAQLLPGHSTQVEGLQLDTSNLSTNIQQQIEALGLNMGMVTYPKEEGQGTLLTFSSQFYQQAGGYIILANFQLFLDLAYRVLRHLIMP
;
A
#
# COMPACT_ATOMS: atom_id res chain seq x y z
N MET A 1 -0.32 9.53 8.98
CA MET A 1 -1.16 10.74 9.16
C MET A 1 -1.90 11.04 7.86
N ASP A 2 -1.24 10.87 6.70
CA ASP A 2 -1.83 11.22 5.40
C ASP A 2 -2.83 10.18 4.87
N VAL A 3 -2.60 8.87 5.06
CA VAL A 3 -3.56 7.81 4.66
C VAL A 3 -4.90 7.97 5.37
N GLU A 4 -4.87 8.19 6.68
CA GLU A 4 -6.07 8.37 7.50
C GLU A 4 -6.88 9.60 7.07
N THR A 5 -6.18 10.69 6.72
CA THR A 5 -6.82 11.90 6.18
C THR A 5 -7.54 11.61 4.87
N VAL A 6 -6.90 10.88 3.95
CA VAL A 6 -7.54 10.47 2.68
C VAL A 6 -8.70 9.49 2.92
N ARG A 7 -8.61 8.62 3.94
CA ARG A 7 -9.71 7.73 4.33
C ARG A 7 -10.91 8.52 4.88
N GLN A 8 -10.67 9.58 5.64
CA GLN A 8 -11.75 10.46 6.10
C GLN A 8 -12.46 11.15 4.92
N HIS A 9 -11.70 11.60 3.92
CA HIS A 9 -12.28 12.16 2.69
C HIS A 9 -13.19 11.18 1.93
N MET A 10 -12.85 9.88 1.93
CA MET A 10 -13.74 8.84 1.38
C MET A 10 -15.04 8.73 2.18
N CYS A 11 -14.97 8.82 3.51
CA CYS A 11 -16.13 8.81 4.39
C CYS A 11 -17.03 10.03 4.14
N ASP A 12 -16.44 11.23 4.09
CA ASP A 12 -17.20 12.47 3.91
C ASP A 12 -17.90 12.52 2.53
N ASN A 13 -17.21 12.08 1.47
CA ASN A 13 -17.73 12.16 0.10
C ASN A 13 -18.66 11.00 -0.28
N PHE A 14 -18.47 9.80 0.28
CA PHE A 14 -19.18 8.59 -0.15
C PHE A 14 -19.95 7.88 0.96
N GLN A 15 -19.89 8.38 2.20
CA GLN A 15 -20.52 7.77 3.38
C GLN A 15 -20.01 6.34 3.66
N LEU A 16 -18.78 6.04 3.25
CA LEU A 16 -18.09 4.78 3.50
C LEU A 16 -17.08 5.00 4.62
N CYS A 17 -17.46 4.67 5.86
CA CYS A 17 -16.72 5.10 7.05
C CYS A 17 -16.27 3.96 7.97
N LYS A 18 -16.75 2.74 7.73
CA LYS A 18 -16.49 1.58 8.58
C LYS A 18 -16.14 0.36 7.73
N GLU A 19 -15.05 -0.30 8.09
CA GLU A 19 -14.60 -1.48 7.36
C GLU A 19 -15.55 -2.67 7.60
N GLU A 20 -16.09 -2.82 8.82
CA GLU A 20 -17.00 -3.91 9.16
C GLU A 20 -18.27 -3.96 8.27
N GLU A 21 -18.75 -2.80 7.83
CA GLU A 21 -19.92 -2.67 6.95
C GLU A 21 -19.61 -3.09 5.50
N LEU A 22 -18.32 -3.20 5.14
CA LEU A 22 -17.85 -3.51 3.78
C LEU A 22 -17.23 -4.90 3.65
N MET A 23 -17.29 -5.74 4.68
CA MET A 23 -16.66 -7.06 4.69
C MET A 23 -17.12 -7.98 3.55
N LEU A 24 -18.42 -7.98 3.22
CA LEU A 24 -18.95 -8.77 2.10
C LEU A 24 -18.52 -8.19 0.74
N VAL A 25 -18.35 -6.88 0.65
CA VAL A 25 -17.84 -6.21 -0.55
C VAL A 25 -16.38 -6.59 -0.75
N LYS A 26 -15.56 -6.55 0.32
CA LYS A 26 -14.14 -6.94 0.32
C LYS A 26 -13.91 -8.33 -0.27
N GLN A 27 -14.79 -9.30 0.01
CA GLN A 27 -14.70 -10.67 -0.52
C GLN A 27 -14.95 -10.76 -2.03
N ASN A 28 -15.75 -9.83 -2.58
CA ASN A 28 -16.09 -9.79 -4.00
C ASN A 28 -15.20 -8.84 -4.81
N LEU A 29 -14.34 -8.08 -4.13
CA LEU A 29 -13.37 -7.21 -4.76
C LEU A 29 -12.12 -8.02 -5.12
N ASN A 30 -11.79 -8.06 -6.41
CA ASN A 30 -10.56 -8.68 -6.90
C ASN A 30 -9.35 -7.75 -6.75
N ILE A 31 -9.14 -7.20 -5.56
CA ILE A 31 -8.02 -6.31 -5.24
C ILE A 31 -6.90 -7.14 -4.64
N PHE A 32 -5.71 -7.06 -5.24
CA PHE A 32 -4.54 -7.67 -4.64
C PHE A 32 -4.13 -6.90 -3.38
N GLN A 33 -3.99 -7.60 -2.26
CA GLN A 33 -3.53 -7.01 -1.01
C GLN A 33 -2.08 -7.42 -0.75
N PRO A 34 -1.12 -6.47 -0.75
CA PRO A 34 0.24 -6.75 -0.34
C PRO A 34 0.31 -7.35 1.06
N SER A 35 1.15 -8.36 1.25
CA SER A 35 1.32 -9.06 2.52
C SER A 35 2.75 -8.92 3.03
N LEU A 36 2.89 -8.79 4.35
CA LEU A 36 4.17 -8.79 5.08
C LEU A 36 4.41 -10.09 5.85
N ASN A 37 3.80 -11.20 5.45
CA ASN A 37 3.91 -12.48 6.15
C ASN A 37 5.37 -12.95 6.32
N GLN A 38 6.27 -12.65 5.37
CA GLN A 38 7.67 -13.05 5.47
C GLN A 38 8.43 -12.21 6.51
N CYS A 39 8.02 -10.96 6.72
CA CYS A 39 8.54 -10.13 7.82
C CYS A 39 8.16 -10.68 9.22
N LEU A 40 7.09 -11.48 9.30
CA LEU A 40 6.63 -12.11 10.53
C LEU A 40 7.08 -13.59 10.65
N SER A 41 7.77 -14.10 9.62
CA SER A 41 8.19 -15.49 9.57
C SER A 41 9.32 -15.79 10.56
N LYS A 42 9.44 -17.07 10.94
CA LYS A 42 10.54 -17.59 11.76
C LYS A 42 11.18 -18.75 10.99
N PRO A 43 12.49 -18.69 10.65
CA PRO A 43 13.43 -17.61 10.94
C PRO A 43 13.14 -16.33 10.14
N PHE A 44 13.45 -15.18 10.75
CA PHE A 44 13.29 -13.87 10.11
C PHE A 44 14.32 -13.70 8.96
N GLN A 45 13.84 -13.30 7.78
CA GLN A 45 14.65 -13.08 6.58
C GLN A 45 14.55 -11.62 6.16
N VAL A 46 15.61 -10.85 6.43
CA VAL A 46 15.63 -9.40 6.26
C VAL A 46 15.49 -8.97 4.80
N ASP A 47 16.15 -9.67 3.89
CA ASP A 47 16.10 -9.43 2.45
C ASP A 47 14.69 -9.64 1.89
N VAL A 48 14.07 -10.78 2.22
CA VAL A 48 12.71 -11.11 1.77
C VAL A 48 11.71 -10.11 2.35
N CYS A 49 11.85 -9.75 3.62
CA CYS A 49 10.99 -8.76 4.26
C CYS A 49 11.09 -7.38 3.59
N PHE A 50 12.29 -6.88 3.34
CA PHE A 50 12.47 -5.57 2.69
C PHE A 50 11.92 -5.58 1.26
N SER A 51 12.07 -6.69 0.53
CA SER A 51 11.44 -6.84 -0.79
C SER A 51 9.92 -6.77 -0.70
N GLN A 52 9.29 -7.44 0.28
CA GLN A 52 7.85 -7.36 0.49
C GLN A 52 7.37 -5.95 0.82
N ILE A 53 8.11 -5.21 1.66
CA ILE A 53 7.75 -3.83 1.98
C ILE A 53 7.85 -2.95 0.71
N ARG A 54 8.95 -3.03 -0.03
CA ARG A 54 9.15 -2.27 -1.28
C ARG A 54 8.04 -2.56 -2.31
N GLU A 55 7.80 -3.84 -2.60
CA GLU A 55 6.78 -4.26 -3.58
C GLU A 55 5.36 -3.87 -3.15
N GLY A 56 5.07 -3.93 -1.84
CA GLY A 56 3.81 -3.46 -1.30
C GLY A 56 3.61 -1.96 -1.49
N LEU A 57 4.63 -1.14 -1.20
CA LEU A 57 4.59 0.31 -1.43
C LEU A 57 4.38 0.64 -2.92
N GLN A 58 5.09 -0.03 -3.83
CA GLN A 58 4.89 0.13 -5.28
C GLN A 58 3.45 -0.21 -5.71
N THR A 59 2.86 -1.25 -5.11
CA THR A 59 1.46 -1.61 -5.37
C THR A 59 0.50 -0.52 -4.89
N TYR A 60 0.66 -0.04 -3.65
CA TYR A 60 -0.19 1.02 -3.10
C TYR A 60 -0.03 2.35 -3.82
N HIS A 61 1.18 2.71 -4.26
CA HIS A 61 1.41 3.84 -5.17
C HIS A 61 0.52 3.73 -6.42
N GLY A 62 0.45 2.55 -7.04
CA GLY A 62 -0.44 2.30 -8.17
C GLY A 62 -1.92 2.52 -7.86
N TYR A 63 -2.38 2.05 -6.69
CA TYR A 63 -3.77 2.21 -6.26
C TYR A 63 -4.14 3.65 -5.93
N LEU A 64 -3.20 4.44 -5.42
CA LEU A 64 -3.43 5.86 -5.13
C LEU A 64 -3.78 6.66 -6.39
N SER A 65 -3.26 6.29 -7.57
CA SER A 65 -3.69 6.88 -8.85
C SER A 65 -5.20 6.70 -9.10
N THR A 66 -5.77 5.55 -8.74
CA THR A 66 -7.23 5.31 -8.85
C THR A 66 -8.00 6.08 -7.79
N ILE A 67 -7.45 6.23 -6.59
CA ILE A 67 -8.07 6.99 -5.49
C ILE A 67 -8.09 8.50 -5.81
N ALA A 68 -7.06 9.03 -6.45
CA ALA A 68 -7.02 10.43 -6.87
C ALA A 68 -8.16 10.76 -7.85
N GLN A 69 -8.51 9.81 -8.73
CA GLN A 69 -9.65 9.95 -9.65
C GLN A 69 -11.00 9.90 -8.92
N LEU A 70 -11.10 9.16 -7.81
CA LEU A 70 -12.30 9.11 -6.97
C LEU A 70 -12.50 10.42 -6.18
N LEU A 71 -11.42 11.06 -5.75
CA LEU A 71 -11.45 12.25 -4.91
C LEU A 71 -10.91 13.49 -5.65
N PRO A 72 -11.57 13.97 -6.73
CA PRO A 72 -11.04 15.09 -7.53
C PRO A 72 -10.89 16.39 -6.71
N GLY A 73 -11.72 16.61 -5.69
CA GLY A 73 -11.59 17.75 -4.78
C GLY A 73 -10.39 17.67 -3.83
N HIS A 74 -9.74 16.51 -3.72
CA HIS A 74 -8.62 16.25 -2.81
C HIS A 74 -7.43 15.58 -3.54
N SER A 75 -7.37 15.68 -4.88
CA SER A 75 -6.38 14.97 -5.69
C SER A 75 -4.95 15.32 -5.28
N THR A 76 -4.66 16.59 -4.99
CA THR A 76 -3.33 17.03 -4.53
C THR A 76 -2.89 16.36 -3.22
N GLN A 77 -3.83 16.07 -2.31
CA GLN A 77 -3.51 15.36 -1.07
C GLN A 77 -3.20 13.88 -1.34
N VAL A 78 -3.96 13.26 -2.26
CA VAL A 78 -3.71 11.88 -2.68
C VAL A 78 -2.38 11.77 -3.43
N GLU A 79 -2.07 12.72 -4.31
CA GLU A 79 -0.80 12.83 -5.03
C GLU A 79 0.39 13.04 -4.07
N GLY A 80 0.22 13.84 -3.01
CA GLY A 80 1.21 13.98 -1.94
C GLY A 80 1.49 12.65 -1.25
N LEU A 81 0.43 11.94 -0.83
CA LEU A 81 0.56 10.60 -0.25
C LEU A 81 1.22 9.60 -1.22
N GLN A 82 0.92 9.71 -2.52
CA GLN A 82 1.53 8.89 -3.56
C GLN A 82 3.04 9.18 -3.69
N LEU A 83 3.44 10.45 -3.67
CA LEU A 83 4.85 10.85 -3.66
C LEU A 83 5.58 10.33 -2.43
N ASP A 84 5.00 10.48 -1.24
CA ASP A 84 5.59 9.97 0.01
C ASP A 84 5.75 8.46 -0.01
N THR A 85 4.77 7.75 -0.57
CA THR A 85 4.82 6.30 -0.77
C THR A 85 5.96 5.89 -1.70
N SER A 86 6.15 6.62 -2.80
CA SER A 86 7.24 6.40 -3.75
C SER A 86 8.61 6.66 -3.09
N ASN A 87 8.75 7.79 -2.41
CA ASN A 87 9.97 8.15 -1.68
C ASN A 87 10.35 7.09 -0.64
N LEU A 88 9.38 6.59 0.12
CA LEU A 88 9.63 5.52 1.09
C LEU A 88 10.09 4.23 0.39
N SER A 89 9.47 3.86 -0.73
CA SER A 89 9.88 2.69 -1.53
C SER A 89 11.33 2.83 -2.01
N THR A 90 11.72 3.99 -2.52
CA THR A 90 13.08 4.28 -2.96
C THR A 90 14.07 4.23 -1.80
N ASN A 91 13.72 4.77 -0.63
CA ASN A 91 14.59 4.71 0.55
C ASN A 91 14.83 3.25 1.01
N ILE A 92 13.79 2.41 0.97
CA ILE A 92 13.92 0.98 1.28
C ILE A 92 14.80 0.26 0.26
N GLN A 93 14.67 0.58 -1.03
CA GLN A 93 15.54 0.06 -2.08
C GLN A 93 17.01 0.41 -1.84
N GLN A 94 17.30 1.67 -1.51
CA GLN A 94 18.67 2.10 -1.18
C GLN A 94 19.20 1.35 0.06
N GLN A 95 18.35 1.10 1.05
CA GLN A 95 18.73 0.34 2.24
C GLN A 95 19.04 -1.14 1.92
N ILE A 96 18.26 -1.77 1.03
CA ILE A 96 18.54 -3.12 0.50
C ILE A 96 19.94 -3.17 -0.13
N GLU A 97 20.25 -2.18 -0.98
CA GLU A 97 21.53 -2.09 -1.69
C GLU A 97 22.69 -1.87 -0.73
N ALA A 98 22.55 -0.92 0.21
CA ALA A 98 23.58 -0.61 1.19
C ALA A 98 23.94 -1.80 2.10
N LEU A 99 22.97 -2.68 2.37
CA LEU A 99 23.16 -3.89 3.17
C LEU A 99 23.64 -5.10 2.36
N GLY A 100 23.78 -4.98 1.03
CA GLY A 100 24.17 -6.09 0.16
C GLY A 100 23.12 -7.21 0.07
N LEU A 101 21.85 -6.90 0.36
CA LEU A 101 20.74 -7.87 0.36
C LEU A 101 20.19 -8.15 -1.05
N ASN A 102 20.71 -7.45 -2.06
CA ASN A 102 20.39 -7.60 -3.47
C ASN A 102 20.85 -8.95 -4.08
N MET A 103 21.77 -9.68 -3.44
CA MET A 103 22.31 -10.94 -3.97
C MET A 103 21.32 -12.13 -3.97
N GLY A 104 20.18 -12.02 -3.27
CA GLY A 104 19.09 -13.01 -3.25
C GLY A 104 17.81 -12.57 -3.95
N MET A 105 17.75 -11.32 -4.44
CA MET A 105 16.54 -10.78 -5.08
C MET A 105 16.52 -11.17 -6.55
N VAL A 106 15.71 -12.17 -6.91
CA VAL A 106 15.33 -12.38 -8.30
C VAL A 106 14.37 -11.26 -8.70
N THR A 107 14.92 -10.11 -9.10
CA THR A 107 14.14 -9.03 -9.69
C THR A 107 13.77 -9.44 -11.11
N TYR A 108 12.64 -10.10 -11.28
CA TYR A 108 11.96 -10.04 -12.56
C TYR A 108 11.60 -8.57 -12.80
N PRO A 109 11.96 -7.97 -13.96
CA PRO A 109 11.58 -6.60 -14.25
C PRO A 109 10.06 -6.54 -14.33
N LYS A 110 9.41 -6.13 -13.24
CA LYS A 110 8.10 -5.50 -13.32
C LYS A 110 8.40 -4.06 -13.70
N GLU A 111 7.91 -3.62 -14.86
CA GLU A 111 8.05 -2.23 -15.27
C GLU A 111 7.65 -1.30 -14.12
N GLU A 112 8.61 -0.54 -13.61
CA GLU A 112 8.34 0.55 -12.68
C GLU A 112 7.34 1.50 -13.33
N GLY A 113 6.14 1.62 -12.75
CA GLY A 113 5.16 2.60 -13.19
C GLY A 113 3.86 2.04 -13.76
N GLN A 114 3.77 0.73 -14.07
CA GLN A 114 2.47 0.12 -14.36
C GLN A 114 1.82 -0.40 -13.09
N GLY A 115 1.46 0.51 -12.18
CA GLY A 115 0.48 0.19 -11.15
C GLY A 115 -0.73 -0.43 -11.83
N THR A 116 -1.17 -1.61 -11.38
CA THR A 116 -2.33 -2.27 -11.99
C THR A 116 -3.53 -1.33 -11.82
N LEU A 117 -3.97 -0.71 -12.92
CA LEU A 117 -5.19 0.09 -12.94
C LEU A 117 -6.32 -0.82 -12.51
N LEU A 118 -6.91 -0.52 -11.36
CA LEU A 118 -8.01 -1.30 -10.83
C LEU A 118 -9.24 -1.05 -11.69
N THR A 119 -9.79 -2.12 -12.24
CA THR A 119 -11.07 -2.10 -12.92
C THR A 119 -12.14 -2.60 -11.96
N PHE A 120 -13.18 -1.77 -11.78
CA PHE A 120 -14.31 -2.10 -10.91
C PHE A 120 -15.56 -2.27 -11.77
N SER A 121 -16.42 -3.21 -11.38
CA SER A 121 -17.66 -3.52 -12.11
C SER A 121 -18.76 -2.47 -11.92
N SER A 122 -18.66 -1.62 -10.90
CA SER A 122 -19.60 -0.52 -10.65
C SER A 122 -18.95 0.62 -9.89
N GLN A 123 -19.60 1.79 -9.90
CA GLN A 123 -19.18 2.95 -9.13
C GLN A 123 -19.15 2.65 -7.62
N PHE A 124 -20.13 1.90 -7.11
CA PHE A 124 -20.14 1.48 -5.71
C PHE A 124 -18.92 0.63 -5.37
N TYR A 125 -18.59 -0.37 -6.21
CA TYR A 125 -17.39 -1.20 -5.99
C TYR A 125 -16.10 -0.38 -6.08
N GLN A 126 -16.06 0.63 -6.95
CA GLN A 126 -14.92 1.55 -7.05
C GLN A 126 -14.74 2.36 -5.76
N GLN A 127 -15.83 2.92 -5.22
CA GLN A 127 -15.80 3.70 -3.96
C GLN A 127 -15.45 2.81 -2.75
N ALA A 128 -16.15 1.68 -2.59
CA ALA A 128 -15.86 0.72 -1.52
C ALA A 128 -14.45 0.15 -1.63
N GLY A 129 -13.99 -0.14 -2.85
CA GLY A 129 -12.63 -0.56 -3.12
C GLY A 129 -11.60 0.48 -2.72
N GLY A 130 -11.81 1.76 -3.07
CA GLY A 130 -10.95 2.86 -2.64
C GLY A 130 -10.81 2.94 -1.11
N TYR A 131 -11.92 2.81 -0.39
CA TYR A 131 -11.91 2.84 1.08
C TYR A 131 -11.14 1.64 1.67
N ILE A 132 -11.41 0.44 1.16
CA ILE A 132 -10.75 -0.80 1.60
C ILE A 132 -9.25 -0.76 1.31
N ILE A 133 -8.83 -0.21 0.17
CA ILE A 133 -7.42 -0.02 -0.18
C ILE A 133 -6.72 0.84 0.87
N LEU A 134 -7.31 1.98 1.24
CA LEU A 134 -6.73 2.89 2.23
C LEU A 134 -6.66 2.24 3.62
N ALA A 135 -7.71 1.53 4.04
CA ALA A 135 -7.72 0.79 5.31
C ALA A 135 -6.60 -0.28 5.34
N ASN A 136 -6.49 -1.07 4.27
CA ASN A 136 -5.41 -2.05 4.13
C ASN A 136 -4.02 -1.38 4.06
N PHE A 137 -3.91 -0.21 3.43
CA PHE A 137 -2.64 0.51 3.33
C PHE A 137 -2.17 1.01 4.69
N GLN A 138 -3.08 1.54 5.51
CA GLN A 138 -2.78 1.94 6.88
C GLN A 138 -2.25 0.76 7.70
N LEU A 139 -2.93 -0.40 7.64
CA LEU A 139 -2.47 -1.62 8.30
C LEU A 139 -1.09 -2.08 7.82
N PHE A 140 -0.85 -2.01 6.50
CA PHE A 140 0.44 -2.34 5.90
C PHE A 140 1.56 -1.43 6.42
N LEU A 141 1.33 -0.12 6.46
CA LEU A 141 2.32 0.85 6.96
C LEU A 141 2.60 0.65 8.46
N ASP A 142 1.57 0.36 9.26
CA ASP A 142 1.74 0.11 10.69
C ASP A 142 2.59 -1.14 10.95
N LEU A 143 2.38 -2.21 10.17
CA LEU A 143 3.20 -3.42 10.25
C LEU A 143 4.62 -3.17 9.75
N ALA A 144 4.79 -2.48 8.61
CA ALA A 144 6.10 -2.13 8.06
C ALA A 144 6.90 -1.29 9.06
N TYR A 145 6.27 -0.27 9.67
CA TYR A 145 6.89 0.56 10.70
C TYR A 145 7.35 -0.26 11.91
N ARG A 146 6.50 -1.16 12.43
CA ARG A 146 6.86 -2.02 13.56
C ARG A 146 8.07 -2.88 13.24
N VAL A 147 8.11 -3.49 12.05
CA VAL A 147 9.22 -4.32 11.60
C VAL A 147 10.50 -3.50 11.46
N LEU A 148 10.46 -2.37 10.75
CA LEU A 148 11.62 -1.50 10.58
C LEU A 148 12.17 -1.00 11.92
N ARG A 149 11.28 -0.69 12.88
CA ARG A 149 11.68 -0.28 14.22
C ARG A 149 12.40 -1.38 14.99
N HIS A 150 11.96 -2.64 14.90
CA HIS A 150 12.63 -3.77 15.56
C HIS A 150 14.05 -4.02 15.03
N LEU A 151 14.36 -3.57 13.82
CA LEU A 151 15.70 -3.71 13.23
C LEU A 151 16.68 -2.65 13.69
N ILE A 152 16.17 -1.46 14.06
CA ILE A 152 16.99 -0.34 14.56
C ILE A 152 17.20 -0.46 16.07
N MET A 153 16.21 -1.01 16.79
CA MET A 153 16.25 -1.25 18.24
C MET A 153 15.90 -2.72 18.54
N PRO A 154 16.87 -3.64 18.40
CA PRO A 154 16.67 -5.07 18.63
C PRO A 154 16.45 -5.42 20.11
#